data_AF-A0A3N5T741-F1
#
_entry.id   AF-A0A3N5T741-F1
#
_cell.length_a   1.000
_cell.length_b   1.000
_cell.length_c   1.000
_cell.angle_alpha   90.00
_cell.angle_beta   90.00
_cell.angle_gamma   90.00
#
_symmetry.space_group_name_H-M   'P 1'
#
loop_
_entity.id
_entity.type
_entity.pdbx_description
1 polymer ?
#
loop_
_entity_poly.entity_id
_entity_poly.type
_entity_poly.pdbx_seq_one_letter_code
_entity_poly.pdbx_strand_id
1 'polypeptide(L)'
;MDRKSQLQLKALLLSHQRGTDPGAYISKLARFSILRPAEATGTFPPAGRFVPDKTYCKVASSTAKKPIIPWWWYLKQKEPVPSVAEDIFKNVAFDHVIVYPKKNIWIYLIVEPKKPVLELLKNQDTLRAFIIMSIINKNFNPRERDTHRVRLGKMITSNEAKKILTFVVYAEDYKLAASIPKGVPTVKHKVDTNGTNWAISYPGQKQVFWSFTELVDTVF
;
A
#
# COMPACT_ATOMS: atom_id res chain seq x y z
N MET A 1 4.18 -7.75 13.82
CA MET A 1 5.32 -6.87 13.53
C MET A 1 5.48 -5.91 14.68
N ASP A 2 6.66 -5.88 15.29
CA ASP A 2 6.92 -4.96 16.39
C ASP A 2 7.00 -3.49 15.94
N ARG A 3 7.06 -2.57 16.90
CA ARG A 3 7.09 -1.13 16.65
C ARG A 3 8.31 -0.71 15.82
N LYS A 4 9.48 -1.34 16.03
CA LYS A 4 10.72 -0.99 15.33
C LYS A 4 10.62 -1.37 13.85
N SER A 5 10.15 -2.57 13.57
CA SER A 5 9.94 -3.10 12.22
C SER A 5 8.89 -2.27 11.47
N GLN A 6 7.81 -1.83 12.15
CA GLN A 6 6.85 -0.90 11.54
C GLN A 6 7.45 0.47 11.22
N LEU A 7 8.35 0.98 12.05
CA LEU A 7 9.11 2.20 11.75
C LEU A 7 10.04 1.98 10.54
N GLN A 8 10.75 0.86 10.48
CA GLN A 8 11.62 0.52 9.36
C GLN A 8 10.82 0.35 8.05
N LEU A 9 9.64 -0.28 8.10
CA LEU A 9 8.72 -0.32 6.97
C LEU A 9 8.37 1.09 6.52
N LYS A 10 7.93 1.95 7.44
CA LYS A 10 7.56 3.32 7.09
C LYS A 10 8.76 4.11 6.53
N ALA A 11 9.99 3.87 7.01
CA ALA A 11 11.19 4.44 6.41
C ALA A 11 11.45 3.92 4.99
N LEU A 12 11.27 2.61 4.73
CA LEU A 12 11.33 2.04 3.39
C LEU A 12 10.37 2.79 2.46
N LEU A 13 9.09 2.89 2.85
CA LEU A 13 8.07 3.52 2.01
C LEU A 13 8.39 4.99 1.73
N LEU A 14 8.77 5.76 2.77
CA LEU A 14 9.13 7.17 2.65
C LEU A 14 10.41 7.38 1.82
N SER A 15 11.33 6.42 1.80
CA SER A 15 12.56 6.54 1.00
C SER A 15 12.33 6.47 -0.51
N HIS A 16 11.13 6.08 -0.97
CA HIS A 16 10.72 6.20 -2.38
C HIS A 16 10.33 7.62 -2.79
N GLN A 17 10.28 8.58 -1.87
CA GLN A 17 10.01 9.97 -2.21
C GLN A 17 11.25 10.65 -2.83
N ARG A 18 11.01 11.69 -3.63
CA ARG A 18 12.05 12.59 -4.15
C ARG A 18 11.70 14.02 -3.77
N GLY A 19 12.64 14.94 -3.91
CA GLY A 19 12.42 16.36 -3.66
C GLY A 19 13.72 17.10 -3.33
N THR A 20 13.59 18.34 -2.86
CA THR A 20 14.73 19.12 -2.38
C THR A 20 15.20 18.53 -1.05
N ASP A 21 16.38 17.90 -1.05
CA ASP A 21 16.90 17.16 0.10
C ASP A 21 18.36 17.52 0.43
N PRO A 22 18.64 18.75 0.90
CA PRO A 22 20.00 19.18 1.21
C PRO A 22 20.61 18.41 2.40
N GLY A 23 19.77 17.72 3.19
CA GLY A 23 20.19 16.97 4.37
C GLY A 23 20.35 15.46 4.13
N ALA A 24 20.17 14.98 2.88
CA ALA A 24 20.15 13.57 2.51
C ALA A 24 19.19 12.72 3.38
N TYR A 25 18.04 13.30 3.74
CA TYR A 25 16.99 12.65 4.53
C TYR A 25 16.50 11.35 3.89
N ILE A 26 16.29 11.32 2.57
CA ILE A 26 15.82 10.13 1.85
C ILE A 26 16.84 8.99 1.94
N SER A 27 18.12 9.28 1.71
CA SER A 27 19.19 8.28 1.85
C SER A 27 19.33 7.78 3.30
N LYS A 28 19.14 8.67 4.29
CA LYS A 28 19.12 8.28 5.71
C LYS A 28 17.94 7.39 6.05
N LEU A 29 16.75 7.65 5.49
CA LEU A 29 15.58 6.79 5.63
C LEU A 29 15.80 5.42 4.98
N ALA A 30 16.36 5.39 3.76
CA ALA A 30 16.70 4.14 3.08
C ALA A 30 17.64 3.30 3.96
N ARG A 31 18.72 3.90 4.47
CA ARG A 31 19.64 3.23 5.41
C ARG A 31 18.94 2.77 6.68
N PHE A 32 18.11 3.62 7.30
CA PHE A 32 17.36 3.27 8.50
C PHE A 32 16.47 2.04 8.30
N SER A 33 15.84 1.92 7.13
CA SER A 33 14.93 0.81 6.82
C SER A 33 15.60 -0.57 6.81
N ILE A 34 16.93 -0.62 6.65
CA ILE A 34 17.72 -1.85 6.57
C ILE A 34 18.70 -2.05 7.75
N LEU A 35 18.68 -1.16 8.75
CA LEU A 35 19.51 -1.29 9.95
C LEU A 35 19.17 -2.56 10.73
N ARG A 36 20.16 -3.09 11.45
CA ARG A 36 19.91 -4.19 12.39
C ARG A 36 18.95 -3.72 13.50
N PRO A 37 18.11 -4.59 14.08
CA PRO A 37 17.17 -4.21 15.14
C PRO A 37 17.82 -3.54 16.36
N ALA A 38 19.08 -3.90 16.65
CA ALA A 38 19.88 -3.31 17.72
C ALA A 38 20.32 -1.86 17.42
N GLU A 39 20.52 -1.52 16.14
CA GLU A 39 20.99 -0.20 15.68
C GLU A 39 19.83 0.76 15.37
N ALA A 40 18.62 0.24 15.16
CA ALA A 40 17.45 1.05 14.95
C ALA A 40 17.05 1.80 16.24
N THR A 41 17.40 3.08 16.32
CA THR A 41 17.21 4.00 17.46
C THR A 41 15.74 4.31 17.79
N GLY A 42 14.78 3.57 17.22
CA GLY A 42 13.34 3.72 17.46
C GLY A 42 12.75 5.07 17.03
N THR A 43 13.55 5.93 16.39
CA THR A 43 13.20 7.29 15.97
C THR A 43 13.73 7.53 14.56
N PHE A 44 12.98 8.30 13.76
CA PHE A 44 13.46 8.63 12.43
C PHE A 44 14.60 9.64 12.47
N PRO A 45 15.49 9.61 11.46
CA PRO A 45 16.38 10.74 11.22
C PRO A 45 15.54 12.03 11.09
N PRO A 46 16.06 13.20 11.50
CA PRO A 46 15.33 14.44 11.36
C PRO A 46 15.14 14.78 9.88
N ALA A 47 13.93 15.21 9.50
CA ALA A 47 13.59 15.58 8.12
C ALA A 47 14.31 16.86 7.66
N GLY A 48 14.81 17.69 8.58
CA GLY A 48 15.53 18.92 8.25
C GLY A 48 14.72 19.84 7.33
N ARG A 49 15.30 20.21 6.19
CA ARG A 49 14.66 21.05 5.14
C ARG A 49 14.13 20.22 3.96
N PHE A 50 13.87 18.93 4.16
CA PHE A 50 13.33 18.10 3.09
C PHE A 50 11.97 18.59 2.63
N VAL A 51 11.82 18.82 1.32
CA VAL A 51 10.54 19.18 0.68
C VAL A 51 10.20 18.14 -0.38
N PRO A 52 9.18 17.30 -0.18
CA PRO A 52 8.85 16.24 -1.13
C PRO A 52 8.23 16.78 -2.42
N ASP A 53 8.70 16.28 -3.57
CA ASP A 53 8.05 16.41 -4.87
C ASP A 53 6.77 15.57 -4.88
N LYS A 54 5.65 16.27 -4.70
CA LYS A 54 4.30 15.68 -4.68
C LYS A 54 3.89 15.08 -6.02
N THR A 55 4.59 15.36 -7.11
CA THR A 55 4.29 14.78 -8.44
C THR A 55 4.97 13.44 -8.67
N TYR A 56 6.05 13.16 -7.93
CA TYR A 56 6.82 11.92 -8.08
C TYR A 56 6.22 10.75 -7.28
N CYS A 57 6.22 10.85 -5.95
CA CYS A 57 5.74 9.79 -5.07
C CYS A 57 5.12 10.37 -3.79
N LYS A 58 3.94 9.88 -3.42
CA LYS A 58 3.25 10.23 -2.18
C LYS A 58 3.10 8.99 -1.33
N VAL A 59 3.40 9.11 -0.04
CA VAL A 59 3.23 8.04 0.94
C VAL A 59 2.29 8.53 2.03
N ALA A 60 1.32 7.70 2.39
CA ALA A 60 0.47 7.93 3.55
C ALA A 60 0.42 6.66 4.41
N SER A 61 0.36 6.86 5.72
CA SER A 61 0.19 5.80 6.72
C SER A 61 -1.11 6.00 7.49
N SER A 62 -1.75 4.90 7.87
CA SER A 62 -2.90 4.90 8.76
C SER A 62 -2.50 5.44 10.13
N THR A 63 -3.45 6.09 10.78
CA THR A 63 -3.35 6.49 12.19
C THR A 63 -4.69 6.22 12.85
N ALA A 64 -4.75 6.20 14.18
CA ALA A 64 -6.00 6.03 14.91
C ALA A 64 -7.10 7.04 14.48
N LYS A 65 -6.72 8.24 14.06
CA LYS A 65 -7.65 9.29 13.60
C LYS A 65 -7.92 9.26 12.08
N LYS A 66 -7.08 8.57 11.31
CA LYS A 66 -7.13 8.61 9.84
C LYS A 66 -6.74 7.24 9.27
N PRO A 67 -7.69 6.29 9.18
CA PRO A 67 -7.45 5.02 8.52
C PRO A 67 -7.35 5.21 6.99
N ILE A 68 -6.67 4.31 6.30
CA ILE A 68 -6.60 4.33 4.84
C ILE A 68 -7.68 3.38 4.30
N ILE A 69 -8.81 3.97 3.95
CA ILE A 69 -9.98 3.26 3.41
C ILE A 69 -10.40 3.98 2.14
N PRO A 70 -10.05 3.49 0.92
CA PRO A 70 -10.35 4.19 -0.33
C PRO A 70 -11.82 4.51 -0.56
N TRP A 71 -12.70 3.74 0.09
CA TRP A 71 -14.15 3.84 0.04
C TRP A 71 -14.78 4.47 1.31
N TRP A 72 -14.02 5.21 2.12
CA TRP A 72 -14.53 5.85 3.34
C TRP A 72 -15.77 6.74 3.10
N TRP A 73 -15.87 7.32 1.90
CA TRP A 73 -16.96 8.22 1.54
C TRP A 73 -18.29 7.48 1.37
N TYR A 74 -18.28 6.20 0.97
CA TYR A 74 -19.50 5.37 0.91
C TYR A 74 -20.13 5.26 2.31
N LEU A 75 -19.32 5.06 3.35
CA LEU A 75 -19.78 5.08 4.75
C LEU A 75 -20.34 6.46 5.13
N LYS A 76 -19.58 7.52 4.85
CA LYS A 76 -19.96 8.89 5.26
C LYS A 76 -21.26 9.35 4.60
N GLN A 77 -21.46 9.00 3.33
CA GLN A 77 -22.60 9.43 2.52
C GLN A 77 -23.73 8.41 2.47
N LYS A 78 -23.58 7.27 3.16
CA LYS A 78 -24.56 6.15 3.17
C LYS A 78 -24.91 5.66 1.76
N GLU A 79 -23.90 5.60 0.90
CA GLU A 79 -24.07 5.23 -0.50
C GLU A 79 -24.19 3.70 -0.63
N PRO A 80 -25.01 3.19 -1.56
CA PRO A 80 -25.18 1.75 -1.74
C PRO A 80 -23.89 1.10 -2.22
N VAL A 81 -23.49 0.01 -1.56
CA VAL A 81 -22.31 -0.78 -1.91
C VAL A 81 -22.75 -2.02 -2.69
N PRO A 82 -22.07 -2.39 -3.79
CA PRO A 82 -22.37 -3.65 -4.47
C PRO A 82 -22.21 -4.84 -3.51
N SER A 83 -23.19 -5.76 -3.47
CA SER A 83 -23.20 -6.89 -2.52
C SER A 83 -21.92 -7.73 -2.57
N VAL A 84 -21.36 -7.94 -3.77
CA VAL A 84 -20.11 -8.68 -3.98
C VAL A 84 -18.86 -8.01 -3.40
N ALA A 85 -18.94 -6.73 -3.03
CA ALA A 85 -17.85 -5.96 -2.44
C ALA A 85 -18.16 -5.54 -0.99
N GLU A 86 -19.29 -5.96 -0.43
CA GLU A 86 -19.74 -5.53 0.90
C GLU A 86 -18.80 -6.02 2.02
N ASP A 87 -18.30 -7.25 1.91
CA ASP A 87 -17.33 -7.77 2.89
C ASP A 87 -15.98 -7.06 2.81
N ILE A 88 -15.51 -6.75 1.59
CA ILE A 88 -14.32 -5.93 1.36
C ILE A 88 -14.52 -4.57 2.02
N PHE A 89 -15.65 -3.93 1.73
CA PHE A 89 -16.01 -2.62 2.23
C PHE A 89 -15.99 -2.55 3.77
N LYS A 90 -16.52 -3.58 4.44
CA LYS A 90 -16.61 -3.65 5.90
C LYS A 90 -15.29 -4.03 6.59
N ASN A 91 -14.50 -4.91 5.98
CA ASN A 91 -13.41 -5.58 6.69
C ASN A 91 -12.00 -5.17 6.24
N VAL A 92 -11.84 -4.53 5.08
CA VAL A 92 -10.51 -4.16 4.57
C VAL A 92 -10.19 -2.71 4.92
N ALA A 93 -9.08 -2.52 5.61
CA ALA A 93 -8.44 -1.23 5.81
C ALA A 93 -6.94 -1.39 5.57
N PHE A 94 -6.31 -0.36 5.02
CA PHE A 94 -4.90 -0.38 4.69
C PHE A 94 -4.06 0.34 5.74
N ASP A 95 -2.86 -0.15 5.96
CA ASP A 95 -1.89 0.47 6.86
C ASP A 95 -1.09 1.54 6.14
N HIS A 96 -0.80 1.32 4.86
CA HIS A 96 -0.09 2.30 4.05
C HIS A 96 -0.63 2.36 2.62
N VAL A 97 -0.42 3.50 1.98
CA VAL A 97 -0.56 3.66 0.54
C VAL A 97 0.62 4.44 -0.03
N ILE A 98 1.19 3.94 -1.12
CA ILE A 98 2.16 4.63 -1.96
C ILE A 98 1.46 4.98 -3.27
N VAL A 99 1.65 6.20 -3.75
CA VAL A 99 1.07 6.68 -5.00
C VAL A 99 2.16 7.24 -5.88
N TYR A 100 2.21 6.79 -7.14
CA TYR A 100 3.06 7.34 -8.20
C TYR A 100 2.18 8.08 -9.20
N PRO A 101 1.92 9.39 -9.02
CA PRO A 101 0.90 10.11 -9.77
C PRO A 101 1.14 10.12 -11.28
N LYS A 102 2.39 10.34 -11.72
CA LYS A 102 2.74 10.37 -13.15
C LYS A 102 2.52 9.03 -13.86
N LYS A 103 2.64 7.92 -13.14
CA LYS A 103 2.40 6.56 -13.66
C LYS A 103 0.96 6.08 -13.44
N ASN A 104 0.15 6.85 -12.71
CA ASN A 104 -1.19 6.48 -12.27
C ASN A 104 -1.24 5.16 -11.48
N ILE A 105 -0.24 4.90 -10.63
CA ILE A 105 -0.14 3.65 -9.85
C ILE A 105 -0.39 3.93 -8.36
N TRP A 106 -1.18 3.07 -7.74
CA TRP A 106 -1.43 3.04 -6.30
C TRP A 106 -1.08 1.69 -5.72
N ILE A 107 -0.29 1.69 -4.65
CA ILE A 107 0.12 0.49 -3.93
C ILE A 107 -0.40 0.59 -2.51
N TYR A 108 -1.39 -0.22 -2.19
CA TYR A 108 -1.97 -0.34 -0.86
C TYR A 108 -1.32 -1.49 -0.12
N LEU A 109 -0.96 -1.28 1.15
CA LEU A 109 -0.27 -2.28 1.96
C LEU A 109 -1.09 -2.59 3.21
N ILE A 110 -1.23 -3.88 3.51
CA ILE A 110 -1.81 -4.39 4.75
C ILE A 110 -0.74 -5.16 5.51
N VAL A 111 -0.47 -4.75 6.73
CA VAL A 111 0.53 -5.34 7.62
C VAL A 111 -0.11 -6.47 8.41
N GLU A 112 0.44 -7.67 8.26
CA GLU A 112 0.08 -8.88 9.01
C GLU A 112 -1.44 -9.07 9.17
N PRO A 113 -2.20 -9.10 8.05
CA PRO A 113 -3.66 -9.17 8.07
C PRO A 113 -4.19 -10.37 8.87
N LYS A 114 -5.36 -10.25 9.48
CA LYS A 114 -6.00 -11.43 10.10
C LYS A 114 -6.54 -12.37 9.01
N LYS A 115 -6.78 -13.63 9.38
CA LYS A 115 -7.33 -14.67 8.49
C LYS A 115 -8.54 -14.20 7.65
N PRO A 116 -9.55 -13.49 8.21
CA PRO A 116 -10.69 -13.02 7.39
C PRO A 116 -10.27 -12.06 6.27
N VAL A 117 -9.28 -11.19 6.53
CA VAL A 117 -8.76 -10.25 5.52
C VAL A 117 -7.99 -11.00 4.44
N LEU A 118 -7.19 -12.01 4.81
CA LEU A 118 -6.48 -12.86 3.84
C LEU A 118 -7.44 -13.57 2.87
N GLU A 119 -8.57 -14.06 3.37
CA GLU A 119 -9.61 -14.67 2.53
C GLU A 119 -10.19 -13.68 1.52
N LEU A 120 -10.46 -12.44 1.94
CA LEU A 120 -10.93 -11.38 1.05
C LEU A 120 -9.89 -10.99 -0.01
N LEU A 121 -8.60 -11.07 0.31
CA LEU A 121 -7.53 -10.80 -0.64
C LEU A 121 -7.43 -11.82 -1.78
N LYS A 122 -8.15 -12.96 -1.74
CA LYS A 122 -8.29 -13.85 -2.90
C LYS A 122 -9.01 -13.15 -4.06
N ASN A 123 -9.89 -12.20 -3.76
CA ASN A 123 -10.70 -11.47 -4.75
C ASN A 123 -10.00 -10.19 -5.22
N GLN A 124 -8.75 -10.30 -5.69
CA GLN A 124 -7.93 -9.15 -6.09
C GLN A 124 -8.62 -8.26 -7.13
N ASP A 125 -9.23 -8.84 -8.17
CA ASP A 125 -9.85 -8.06 -9.23
C ASP A 125 -11.04 -7.25 -8.73
N THR A 126 -11.89 -7.86 -7.91
CA THR A 126 -13.01 -7.17 -7.23
C THR A 126 -12.49 -6.04 -6.33
N LEU A 127 -11.45 -6.30 -5.53
CA LEU A 127 -10.87 -5.30 -4.63
C LEU A 127 -10.30 -4.12 -5.42
N ARG A 128 -9.50 -4.38 -6.46
CA ARG A 128 -8.90 -3.34 -7.31
C ARG A 128 -9.97 -2.51 -8.01
N ALA A 129 -10.96 -3.18 -8.61
CA ALA A 129 -12.10 -2.54 -9.26
C ALA A 129 -12.90 -1.68 -8.27
N PHE A 130 -13.12 -2.18 -7.06
CA PHE A 130 -13.85 -1.45 -6.02
C PHE A 130 -13.09 -0.21 -5.53
N ILE A 131 -11.76 -0.32 -5.37
CA ILE A 131 -10.90 0.82 -5.01
C ILE A 131 -10.98 1.91 -6.08
N ILE A 132 -10.72 1.57 -7.36
CA ILE A 132 -10.69 2.57 -8.42
C ILE A 132 -12.07 3.18 -8.67
N MET A 133 -13.13 2.38 -8.64
CA MET A 133 -14.51 2.85 -8.69
C MET A 133 -14.78 3.85 -7.56
N SER A 134 -14.31 3.57 -6.34
CA SER A 134 -14.45 4.48 -5.20
C SER A 134 -13.67 5.78 -5.37
N ILE A 135 -12.50 5.72 -5.99
CA ILE A 135 -11.67 6.91 -6.28
C ILE A 135 -12.32 7.79 -7.36
N ILE A 136 -12.97 7.20 -8.36
CA ILE A 136 -13.65 7.94 -9.43
C ILE A 136 -14.96 8.53 -8.91
N ASN A 137 -15.83 7.69 -8.33
CA ASN A 137 -17.19 8.07 -7.98
C ASN A 137 -17.25 9.19 -6.91
N LYS A 138 -16.26 9.28 -6.01
CA LYS A 138 -16.20 10.38 -5.02
C LYS A 138 -16.06 11.77 -5.65
N ASN A 139 -15.61 11.85 -6.91
CA ASN A 139 -15.42 13.11 -7.62
C ASN A 139 -16.69 13.60 -8.31
N PHE A 140 -17.75 12.78 -8.38
CA PHE A 140 -19.05 13.20 -8.91
C PHE A 140 -19.85 13.97 -7.86
N ASN A 141 -20.57 15.00 -8.34
CA ASN A 141 -21.49 15.75 -7.49
C ASN A 141 -22.63 14.84 -7.01
N PRO A 142 -23.10 14.97 -5.76
CA PRO A 142 -24.17 14.12 -5.22
C PRO A 142 -25.39 14.00 -6.14
N ARG A 143 -25.81 15.11 -6.78
CA ARG A 143 -26.98 15.16 -7.69
C ARG A 143 -26.80 14.37 -8.99
N GLU A 144 -25.56 14.07 -9.38
CA GLU A 144 -25.23 13.43 -10.65
C GLU A 144 -24.84 11.95 -10.49
N ARG A 145 -24.71 11.47 -9.24
CA ARG A 145 -24.14 10.15 -8.93
C ARG A 145 -24.96 8.99 -9.44
N ASP A 146 -26.29 9.02 -9.32
CA ASP A 146 -27.11 7.89 -9.76
C ASP A 146 -26.96 7.60 -11.26
N THR A 147 -26.81 8.66 -12.06
CA THR A 147 -26.67 8.59 -13.52
C THR A 147 -25.23 8.34 -13.97
N HIS A 148 -24.25 8.99 -13.34
CA HIS A 148 -22.85 8.98 -13.79
C HIS A 148 -21.96 7.97 -13.06
N ARG A 149 -22.43 7.35 -11.97
CA ARG A 149 -21.61 6.42 -11.20
C ARG A 149 -21.07 5.30 -12.06
N VAL A 150 -19.78 5.07 -11.92
CA VAL A 150 -19.13 3.90 -12.45
C VAL A 150 -19.60 2.68 -11.67
N ARG A 151 -19.92 1.60 -12.40
CA ARG A 151 -20.33 0.32 -11.85
C ARG A 151 -19.13 -0.61 -11.72
N LEU A 152 -19.14 -1.45 -10.70
CA LEU A 152 -18.05 -2.38 -10.39
C LEU A 152 -17.66 -3.26 -11.59
N GLY A 153 -18.64 -3.86 -12.29
CA GLY A 153 -18.41 -4.72 -13.44
C GLY A 153 -17.66 -4.02 -14.59
N LYS A 154 -17.85 -2.70 -14.78
CA LYS A 154 -17.09 -1.91 -15.77
C LYS A 154 -15.61 -1.76 -15.38
N MET A 155 -15.32 -1.70 -14.07
CA MET A 155 -13.95 -1.53 -13.59
C MET A 155 -13.17 -2.84 -13.50
N ILE A 156 -13.83 -3.98 -13.29
CA ILE A 156 -13.17 -5.30 -13.25
C ILE A 156 -12.39 -5.58 -14.54
N THR A 157 -12.93 -5.19 -15.69
CA THR A 157 -12.28 -5.40 -17.00
C THR A 157 -11.33 -4.27 -17.41
N SER A 158 -11.23 -3.21 -16.61
CA SER A 158 -10.44 -2.03 -16.96
C SER A 158 -8.94 -2.25 -16.75
N ASN A 159 -8.13 -1.81 -17.72
CA ASN A 159 -6.68 -1.78 -17.55
C ASN A 159 -6.23 -0.82 -16.43
N GLU A 160 -7.02 0.19 -16.09
CA GLU A 160 -6.69 1.11 -14.98
C GLU A 160 -6.76 0.41 -13.63
N ALA A 161 -7.64 -0.59 -13.46
CA ALA A 161 -7.70 -1.37 -12.22
C ALA A 161 -6.41 -2.16 -11.97
N LYS A 162 -5.67 -2.53 -13.03
CA LYS A 162 -4.36 -3.20 -12.91
C LYS A 162 -3.28 -2.30 -12.29
N LYS A 163 -3.48 -0.99 -12.30
CA LYS A 163 -2.59 -0.01 -11.64
C LYS A 163 -2.89 0.18 -10.15
N ILE A 164 -3.91 -0.50 -9.63
CA ILE A 164 -4.18 -0.63 -8.20
C ILE A 164 -3.58 -1.94 -7.72
N LEU A 165 -2.62 -1.87 -6.80
CA LEU A 165 -1.96 -3.04 -6.24
C LEU A 165 -2.25 -3.15 -4.75
N THR A 166 -2.39 -4.37 -4.27
CA THR A 166 -2.66 -4.67 -2.86
C THR A 166 -1.63 -5.66 -2.35
N PHE A 167 -0.79 -5.24 -1.41
CA PHE A 167 0.30 -6.03 -0.86
C PHE A 167 0.00 -6.49 0.56
N VAL A 168 0.44 -7.70 0.87
CA VAL A 168 0.58 -8.17 2.26
C VAL A 168 2.01 -7.96 2.73
N VAL A 169 2.18 -7.24 3.82
CA VAL A 169 3.47 -7.00 4.46
C VAL A 169 3.56 -7.83 5.73
N TYR A 170 4.66 -8.56 5.94
CA TYR A 170 4.78 -9.41 7.12
C TYR A 170 6.23 -9.64 7.55
N ALA A 171 6.43 -9.87 8.85
CA ALA A 171 7.69 -10.36 9.42
C ALA A 171 7.92 -11.84 9.10
N GLU A 172 9.17 -12.29 9.10
CA GLU A 172 9.53 -13.67 8.77
C GLU A 172 8.83 -14.73 9.60
N ASP A 173 8.54 -14.44 10.87
CA ASP A 173 7.86 -15.31 11.84
C ASP A 173 6.32 -15.20 11.82
N TYR A 174 5.76 -14.46 10.86
CA TYR A 174 4.32 -14.25 10.77
C TYR A 174 3.57 -15.57 10.52
N LYS A 175 2.77 -15.97 11.52
CA LYS A 175 2.10 -17.27 11.60
C LYS A 175 1.16 -17.62 10.43
N LEU A 176 0.65 -16.63 9.71
CA LEU A 176 -0.26 -16.83 8.58
C LEU A 176 0.43 -16.66 7.22
N ALA A 177 1.76 -16.58 7.16
CA ALA A 177 2.50 -16.38 5.90
C ALA A 177 2.16 -17.45 4.85
N ALA A 178 2.02 -18.71 5.25
CA ALA A 178 1.65 -19.81 4.36
C ALA A 178 0.21 -19.72 3.83
N SER A 179 -0.66 -18.97 4.51
CA SER A 179 -2.06 -18.76 4.15
C SER A 179 -2.27 -17.57 3.22
N ILE A 180 -1.22 -16.82 2.88
CA ILE A 180 -1.31 -15.72 1.92
C ILE A 180 -1.62 -16.31 0.53
N PRO A 181 -2.69 -15.86 -0.16
CA PRO A 181 -3.03 -16.39 -1.47
C PRO A 181 -1.91 -16.17 -2.49
N LYS A 182 -1.58 -17.18 -3.30
CA LYS A 182 -0.45 -17.16 -4.26
C LYS A 182 -0.49 -15.99 -5.27
N GLY A 183 -1.68 -15.49 -5.59
CA GLY A 183 -1.89 -14.36 -6.50
C GLY A 183 -1.77 -12.97 -5.84
N VAL A 184 -1.44 -12.91 -4.55
CA VAL A 184 -1.31 -11.65 -3.80
C VAL A 184 0.18 -11.30 -3.68
N PRO A 185 0.61 -10.10 -4.10
CA PRO A 185 1.98 -9.68 -3.95
C PRO A 185 2.33 -9.43 -2.49
N THR A 186 3.60 -9.59 -2.15
CA THR A 186 4.05 -9.57 -0.75
C THR A 186 5.27 -8.69 -0.53
N VAL A 187 5.41 -8.21 0.70
CA VAL A 187 6.64 -7.63 1.22
C VAL A 187 7.02 -8.40 2.48
N LYS A 188 8.08 -9.21 2.39
CA LYS A 188 8.60 -9.96 3.53
C LYS A 188 9.75 -9.17 4.17
N HIS A 189 9.57 -8.85 5.44
CA HIS A 189 10.63 -8.33 6.30
C HIS A 189 11.48 -9.51 6.78
N LYS A 190 12.74 -9.55 6.34
CA LYS A 190 13.74 -10.54 6.74
C LYS A 190 14.77 -9.87 7.62
N VAL A 191 15.16 -10.54 8.70
CA VAL A 191 16.21 -10.07 9.61
C VAL A 191 17.26 -11.15 9.68
N ASP A 192 18.49 -10.81 9.35
CA ASP A 192 19.65 -11.70 9.49
C ASP A 192 20.71 -11.05 10.40
N THR A 193 21.84 -11.74 10.57
CA THR A 193 22.95 -11.26 11.40
C THR A 193 23.60 -9.99 10.88
N ASN A 194 23.50 -9.72 9.57
CA ASN A 194 24.16 -8.62 8.89
C ASN A 194 23.25 -7.40 8.68
N GLY A 195 21.93 -7.58 8.75
CA GLY A 195 20.99 -6.49 8.52
C GLY A 195 19.53 -6.89 8.45
N THR A 196 18.74 -5.94 7.99
CA THR A 196 17.32 -6.09 7.70
C THR A 196 17.09 -5.90 6.22
N ASN A 197 16.27 -6.76 5.60
CA ASN A 197 15.93 -6.70 4.19
C ASN A 197 14.42 -6.73 3.98
N TRP A 198 13.96 -6.01 2.95
CA TRP A 198 12.55 -5.98 2.53
C TRP A 198 12.43 -6.63 1.16
N ALA A 199 12.09 -7.91 1.15
CA ALA A 199 11.91 -8.67 -0.08
C ALA A 199 10.50 -8.43 -0.64
N ILE A 200 10.41 -7.72 -1.76
CA ILE A 200 9.16 -7.44 -2.45
C ILE A 200 8.98 -8.47 -3.56
N SER A 201 7.92 -9.29 -3.46
CA SER A 201 7.61 -10.33 -4.44
C SER A 201 6.32 -10.00 -5.18
N TYR A 202 6.35 -10.11 -6.51
CA TYR A 202 5.20 -9.89 -7.37
C TYR A 202 4.80 -11.18 -8.11
N PRO A 203 3.52 -11.60 -8.08
CA PRO A 203 3.07 -12.82 -8.74
C PRO A 203 3.41 -12.82 -10.23
N GLY A 204 3.93 -13.95 -10.72
CA GLY A 204 4.37 -14.11 -12.10
C GLY A 204 5.80 -13.63 -12.39
N GLN A 205 6.46 -12.95 -11.45
CA GLN A 205 7.87 -12.55 -11.57
C GLN A 205 8.76 -13.53 -10.80
N LYS A 206 9.86 -13.97 -11.43
CA LYS A 206 10.86 -14.83 -10.78
C LYS A 206 11.80 -14.06 -9.84
N GLN A 207 12.03 -12.79 -10.15
CA GLN A 207 12.93 -11.94 -9.38
C GLN A 207 12.25 -11.37 -8.12
N VAL A 208 13.07 -11.09 -7.11
CA VAL A 208 12.69 -10.34 -5.91
C VAL A 208 13.14 -8.90 -6.10
N PHE A 209 12.26 -7.96 -5.79
CA PHE A 209 12.54 -6.53 -5.84
C PHE A 209 12.93 -6.02 -4.44
N TRP A 210 13.76 -4.98 -4.40
CA TRP A 210 14.24 -4.39 -3.15
C TRP A 210 13.69 -2.98 -2.92
N SER A 211 12.99 -2.43 -3.92
CA SER A 211 12.27 -1.17 -3.82
C SER A 211 10.97 -1.19 -4.62
N PHE A 212 9.97 -0.41 -4.19
CA PHE A 212 8.74 -0.26 -4.98
C PHE A 212 8.98 0.51 -6.28
N THR A 213 10.01 1.36 -6.34
CA THR A 213 10.40 2.06 -7.58
C THR A 213 10.91 1.07 -8.62
N GLU A 214 11.81 0.15 -8.23
CA GLU A 214 12.30 -0.93 -9.10
C GLU A 214 11.16 -1.82 -9.61
N LEU A 215 10.24 -2.22 -8.72
CA LEU A 215 9.04 -2.96 -9.12
C LEU A 215 8.22 -2.19 -10.16
N VAL A 216 7.92 -0.93 -9.86
CA VAL A 216 7.10 -0.09 -10.73
C VAL A 216 7.76 0.12 -12.08
N ASP A 217 9.07 0.38 -12.13
CA ASP A 217 9.79 0.63 -13.38
C ASP A 217 9.99 -0.63 -14.25
N THR A 218 9.98 -1.81 -13.63
CA THR A 218 10.15 -3.08 -14.35
C THR A 218 8.82 -3.66 -14.84
N VAL A 219 7.75 -3.51 -14.05
CA VAL A 219 6.45 -4.15 -14.31
C VAL A 219 5.46 -3.23 -15.05
N PHE A 220 5.59 -1.89 -14.93
CA PHE A 220 4.61 -0.91 -15.42
C PHE A 220 5.21 0.33 -16.11
#